data_AF-A0A9E5RN78-F1
#
_entry.id   AF-A0A9E5RN78-F1
#
_cell.length_a   1.000
_cell.length_b   1.000
_cell.length_c   1.000
_cell.angle_alpha   90.00
_cell.angle_beta   90.00
_cell.angle_gamma   90.00
#
_symmetry.space_group_name_H-M   'P 1'
#
loop_
_entity.id
_entity.type
_entity.pdbx_description
1 polymer ?
#
loop_
_entity_poly.entity_id
_entity_poly.type
_entity_poly.pdbx_seq_one_letter_code
_entity_poly.pdbx_strand_id
1 'polypeptide(L)' 'MKSPKITLLTCTHNGERTLEQTLEAIANQTDVPRDIFEVLVVDNASSDRT' A
#
# COMPACT_ATOMS: atom_id res chain seq x y z
N MET A 1 -9.77 24.72 2.79
CA MET A 1 -8.97 23.84 3.68
C MET A 1 -8.04 23.00 2.83
N LYS A 2 -6.77 22.81 3.23
CA LYS A 2 -5.83 21.94 2.52
C LYS A 2 -5.98 20.53 3.11
N SER A 3 -6.27 19.53 2.28
CA SER A 3 -6.35 18.14 2.74
C SER A 3 -4.95 17.64 3.14
N PRO A 4 -4.81 16.86 4.22
CA PRO A 4 -3.53 16.26 4.57
C PRO A 4 -3.07 15.29 3.47
N LYS A 5 -1.76 15.21 3.25
CA LYS A 5 -1.16 14.15 2.45
C LYS A 5 -0.96 12.92 3.34
N ILE A 6 -1.22 11.73 2.80
CA ILE A 6 -1.27 10.47 3.55
C ILE A 6 -0.21 9.52 2.98
N THR A 7 0.55 8.88 3.85
CA THR A 7 1.44 7.76 3.48
C THR A 7 0.87 6.48 4.08
N LEU A 8 0.51 5.52 3.24
CA LEU A 8 0.12 4.17 3.68
C LEU A 8 1.38 3.32 3.78
N LEU A 9 1.79 3.00 5.01
CA LEU A 9 2.94 2.15 5.28
C LEU A 9 2.51 0.68 5.39
N THR A 10 2.99 -0.17 4.50
CA THR A 10 2.70 -1.61 4.51
C THR A 10 4.01 -2.38 4.72
N CYS A 11 4.23 -2.87 5.93
CA CYS A 11 5.33 -3.80 6.20
C CYS A 11 4.91 -5.23 5.81
N THR A 12 5.78 -5.96 5.12
CA THR A 12 5.50 -7.32 4.66
C THR A 12 6.71 -8.23 4.87
N HIS A 13 6.44 -9.51 5.11
CA HIS A 13 7.42 -10.59 5.07
C HIS A 13 6.72 -11.85 4.55
N ASN A 14 7.18 -12.39 3.44
CA ASN A 14 6.53 -13.46 2.70
C ASN A 14 5.05 -13.17 2.36
N GLY A 15 4.81 -11.98 1.82
CA GLY A 15 3.49 -11.46 1.45
C GLY A 15 3.06 -11.75 0.00
N GLU A 16 3.76 -12.62 -0.73
CA GLU A 16 3.49 -12.92 -2.15
C GLU A 16 2.00 -13.16 -2.44
N ARG A 17 1.29 -13.83 -1.53
CA ARG A 17 -0.13 -14.19 -1.70
C ARG A 17 -1.11 -13.04 -1.48
N THR A 18 -0.70 -11.96 -0.83
CA THR A 18 -1.63 -10.93 -0.31
C THR A 18 -1.24 -9.50 -0.69
N LEU A 19 0.02 -9.27 -1.06
CA LEU A 19 0.51 -7.92 -1.36
C LEU A 19 -0.22 -7.33 -2.57
N GLU A 20 -0.40 -8.11 -3.64
CA GLU A 20 -1.15 -7.69 -4.83
C GLU A 20 -2.58 -7.25 -4.46
N GLN A 21 -3.34 -8.11 -3.78
CA GLN A 21 -4.71 -7.79 -3.36
C GLN A 21 -4.77 -6.55 -2.46
N THR A 22 -3.76 -6.35 -1.60
CA THR A 22 -3.67 -5.17 -0.73
C THR A 22 -3.48 -3.90 -1.54
N LEU A 23 -2.56 -3.92 -2.50
CA LEU A 23 -2.29 -2.79 -3.39
C LEU A 23 -3.49 -2.48 -4.29
N GLU A 24 -4.17 -3.51 -4.80
CA GLU A 24 -5.41 -3.35 -5.57
C GLU A 24 -6.53 -2.71 -4.75
N ALA A 25 -6.73 -3.16 -3.51
CA ALA A 25 -7.73 -2.57 -2.60
C ALA A 25 -7.44 -1.09 -2.33
N ILE A 26 -6.17 -0.72 -2.12
CA ILE A 26 -5.74 0.66 -1.93
C ILE A 26 -5.95 1.49 -3.21
N ALA A 27 -5.61 0.94 -4.38
CA ALA A 27 -5.77 1.65 -5.65
C ALA A 27 -7.24 1.90 -6.02
N ASN A 28 -8.15 1.06 -5.53
CA ASN A 28 -9.59 1.11 -5.85
C ASN A 28 -10.45 1.84 -4.79
N GLN A 29 -9.84 2.59 -3.86
CA GLN A 29 -10.59 3.45 -2.95
C GLN A 29 -11.38 4.51 -3.72
N THR A 30 -12.68 4.63 -3.45
CA THR A 30 -13.60 5.54 -4.18
C THR A 30 -13.81 6.88 -3.48
N ASP A 31 -13.64 6.93 -2.16
CA ASP A 31 -13.98 8.09 -1.34
C ASP A 31 -12.81 9.05 -1.14
N VAL A 32 -11.64 8.72 -1.71
CA VAL A 32 -10.39 9.43 -1.51
C VAL A 32 -9.68 9.66 -2.85
N PRO A 33 -9.31 10.92 -3.20
CA PRO A 33 -8.54 11.19 -4.41
C PRO A 33 -7.18 10.47 -4.40
N ARG A 34 -6.80 9.83 -5.52
CA ARG A 34 -5.52 9.11 -5.61
C ARG A 34 -4.28 9.99 -5.40
N ASP A 35 -4.38 11.29 -5.69
CA ASP A 35 -3.26 12.22 -5.58
C ASP A 35 -3.00 12.71 -4.14
N ILE A 36 -3.85 12.34 -3.16
CA ILE A 36 -3.64 12.71 -1.76
C ILE A 36 -2.88 11.66 -0.96
N PHE A 37 -2.64 10.49 -1.52
CA PHE A 37 -1.91 9.43 -0.82
C PHE A 37 -0.84 8.76 -1.66
N GLU A 38 0.15 8.22 -0.97
CA GLU A 38 1.20 7.35 -1.51
C GLU A 38 1.24 6.05 -0.70
N VAL A 39 1.85 5.01 -1.26
CA VAL A 39 2.05 3.71 -0.59
C VAL A 39 3.54 3.44 -0.48
N LEU A 40 4.01 3.16 0.74
CA LEU A 40 5.37 2.73 1.04
C LEU A 40 5.32 1.27 1.51
N VAL A 41 5.81 0.36 0.68
CA VAL A 41 5.96 -1.06 1.05
C VAL A 41 7.35 -1.28 1.63
N VAL A 42 7.41 -1.87 2.82
CA VAL A 42 8.66 -2.25 3.48
C VAL A 42 8.74 -3.77 3.50
N ASP A 43 9.56 -4.33 2.63
CA ASP A 43 9.89 -5.76 2.65
C ASP A 43 10.90 -6.04 3.76
N ASN A 44 10.57 -6.96 4.66
CA ASN A 44 11.41 -7.35 5.79
C ASN A 44 12.21 -8.62 5.46
N ALA A 45 13.02 -8.57 4.40
CA ALA A 45 13.86 -9.68 3.94
C ALA A 45 13.06 -10.97 3.65
N SER A 46 12.05 -10.87 2.80
CA SER A 46 11.27 -12.02 2.36
C SER A 46 12.13 -13.07 1.65
N SER A 47 11.68 -14.32 1.73
CA SER A 47 12.30 -15.49 1.09
C SER A 47 11.47 -16.07 -0.06
N ASP A 48 10.28 -15.50 -0.30
CA ASP A 48 9.40 -15.82 -1.42
C ASP A 48 9.48 -14.73 -2.51
N ARG A 49 8.46 -14.61 -3.38
CA ARG A 49 8.41 -13.61 -4.46
C ARG A 49 7.61 -12.35 -4.10
N THR A 50 7.57 -11.98 -2.81
CA THR A 50 7.10 -10.66 -2.38
C THR A 50 7.85 -9.55 -3.12
#